data_AF-A0A2X2C8R2-F1
#
_entry.id   AF-A0A2X2C8R2-F1
#
_cell.length_a   1.000
_cell.length_b   1.000
_cell.length_c   1.000
_cell.angle_alpha   90.00
_cell.angle_beta   90.00
_cell.angle_gamma   90.00
#
_symmetry.space_group_name_H-M   'P 1'
#
loop_
_entity.id
_entity.type
_entity.pdbx_description
1 polymer ?
#
loop_
_entity_poly.entity_id
_entity_poly.type
_entity_poly.pdbx_seq_one_letter_code
_entity_poly.pdbx_strand_id
1 'polypeptide(L)'
;MAAFDQGANVTYLGGGSQIGHKESIKDTARVLGRMYDGIQYRGYGQKTVEMLAKYADVPVWNGLTDEFHPTQLLADLLTITEHQTKPLSETIFCLSW
;
A
#
# COMPACT_ATOMS: atom_id res chain seq x y z
N MET A 1 -4.55 8.10 10.67
CA MET A 1 -5.00 7.60 11.98
C MET A 1 -4.21 6.36 12.38
N ALA A 2 -4.25 5.23 11.66
CA ALA A 2 -3.56 3.98 12.06
C ALA A 2 -2.09 4.12 12.54
N ALA A 3 -1.22 4.83 11.80
CA ALA A 3 0.17 5.03 12.23
C ALA A 3 0.29 5.81 13.54
N PHE A 4 -0.50 6.88 13.70
CA PHE A 4 -0.50 7.70 14.92
C PHE A 4 -1.09 6.95 16.12
N ASP A 5 -2.11 6.11 15.88
CA ASP A 5 -2.70 5.26 16.92
C ASP A 5 -1.66 4.26 17.48
N GLN A 6 -0.65 3.92 16.68
CA GLN A 6 0.50 3.09 17.07
C GLN A 6 1.74 3.90 17.48
N GLY A 7 1.63 5.23 17.63
CA GLY A 7 2.72 6.11 18.05
C GLY A 7 3.79 6.41 16.97
N ALA A 8 3.55 6.03 15.72
CA ALA A 8 4.46 6.31 14.61
C ALA A 8 4.24 7.72 14.05
N ASN A 9 5.28 8.25 13.40
CA ASN A 9 5.23 9.51 12.66
C ASN A 9 5.11 9.25 11.16
N VAL A 10 4.51 10.20 10.41
CA VAL A 10 4.25 10.04 8.99
C VAL A 10 4.69 11.28 8.23
N THR A 11 5.36 11.08 7.09
CA THR A 11 5.60 12.13 6.10
C THR A 11 4.78 11.83 4.84
N TYR A 12 3.94 12.76 4.43
CA TYR A 12 3.16 12.64 3.20
C TYR A 12 3.91 13.27 2.02
N LEU A 13 4.27 12.44 1.05
CA LEU A 13 4.87 12.86 -0.22
C LEU A 13 3.81 12.84 -1.32
N GLY A 14 3.13 13.98 -1.52
CA GLY A 14 2.07 14.12 -2.53
C GLY A 14 2.57 14.17 -3.98
N GLY A 15 1.65 14.37 -4.92
CA GLY A 15 1.93 14.39 -6.37
C GLY A 15 2.91 15.47 -6.88
N GLY A 16 3.40 16.35 -6.00
CA GLY A 16 4.52 17.26 -6.28
C GLY A 16 5.90 16.67 -5.98
N SER A 17 5.99 15.44 -5.45
CA SER A 17 7.27 14.78 -5.23
C SER A 17 7.91 14.41 -6.58
N GLN A 18 9.22 14.56 -6.70
CA GLN A 18 9.97 14.29 -7.93
C GLN A 18 10.11 12.78 -8.26
N ILE A 19 9.44 11.93 -7.48
CA ILE A 19 9.51 10.46 -7.53
C ILE A 19 8.96 9.98 -8.88
N GLY A 20 9.84 9.40 -9.70
CA GLY A 20 9.49 8.86 -11.02
C GLY A 20 9.49 9.88 -12.17
N HIS A 21 9.63 11.19 -11.92
CA HIS A 21 9.65 12.21 -12.98
C HIS A 21 11.05 12.78 -13.25
N LYS A 22 11.87 13.01 -12.21
CA LYS A 22 13.28 13.45 -12.35
C LYS A 22 14.30 12.49 -11.76
N GLU A 23 13.84 11.55 -10.93
CA GLU A 23 14.68 10.54 -10.27
C GLU A 23 14.12 9.15 -10.49
N SER A 24 15.00 8.16 -10.63
CA SER A 24 14.59 6.78 -10.82
C SER A 24 13.93 6.24 -9.55
N ILE A 25 12.88 5.42 -9.70
CA ILE A 25 12.19 4.78 -8.56
C ILE A 25 13.17 3.98 -7.69
N LYS A 26 14.21 3.39 -8.31
CA LYS A 26 15.27 2.65 -7.62
C LYS A 26 16.10 3.54 -6.68
N ASP A 27 16.46 4.74 -7.12
CA ASP A 27 17.28 5.64 -6.31
C ASP A 27 16.45 6.25 -5.19
N THR A 28 15.21 6.66 -5.50
CA THR A 28 14.22 7.07 -4.48
C THR A 28 14.04 6.00 -3.42
N ALA A 29 13.86 4.72 -3.79
CA ALA A 29 13.68 3.62 -2.85
C ALA A 29 14.84 3.53 -1.84
N ARG A 30 16.08 3.63 -2.33
CA ARG A 30 17.29 3.54 -1.50
C ARG A 30 17.45 4.72 -0.55
N VAL A 31 17.05 5.92 -0.99
CA VAL A 31 17.08 7.11 -0.13
C VAL A 31 16.04 6.99 0.97
N LEU A 32 14.79 6.73 0.61
CA LEU A 32 13.69 6.63 1.59
C LEU A 32 13.90 5.47 2.56
N GLY A 33 14.40 4.33 2.09
CA GLY A 33 14.70 3.16 2.92
C GLY A 33 15.76 3.39 4.01
N ARG A 34 16.59 4.42 3.88
CA ARG A 34 17.57 4.82 4.90
C ARG A 34 17.04 5.86 5.88
N MET A 35 15.86 6.42 5.61
CA MET A 35 15.25 7.51 6.37
C MET A 35 13.99 7.08 7.13
N TYR A 36 13.27 6.08 6.62
CA TYR A 36 11.98 5.64 7.13
C TYR A 36 11.99 4.14 7.43
N ASP A 37 11.23 3.73 8.43
CA ASP A 37 11.07 2.31 8.81
C ASP A 37 10.09 1.54 7.90
N GLY A 38 9.38 2.24 7.03
CA GLY A 38 8.44 1.64 6.08
C GLY A 38 7.90 2.67 5.08
N ILE A 39 7.46 2.17 3.92
CA ILE A 39 7.01 3.01 2.81
C ILE A 39 5.63 2.52 2.35
N GLN A 40 4.66 3.42 2.28
CA GLN A 40 3.41 3.17 1.57
C GLN A 40 3.50 3.82 0.18
N TYR A 41 3.07 3.10 -0.84
CA TYR A 41 2.96 3.63 -2.20
C TYR A 41 1.51 3.62 -2.67
N ARG A 42 1.08 4.72 -3.27
CA ARG A 42 -0.17 4.84 -4.02
C ARG A 42 0.10 5.56 -5.32
N GLY A 43 -0.24 4.94 -6.45
CA GLY A 43 0.01 5.51 -7.76
C GLY A 43 -0.29 4.51 -8.88
N TYR A 44 0.37 4.71 -10.02
CA TYR A 44 0.15 3.90 -11.21
C TYR A 44 1.18 2.76 -11.31
N GLY A 45 0.78 1.66 -11.93
CA GLY A 45 1.59 0.50 -12.29
C GLY A 45 2.16 -0.31 -11.13
N GLN A 46 1.82 -1.60 -11.09
CA GLN A 46 2.30 -2.55 -10.10
C GLN A 46 3.83 -2.70 -10.08
N LYS A 47 4.47 -2.56 -11.25
CA LYS A 47 5.93 -2.60 -11.35
C LYS A 47 6.63 -1.53 -10.51
N THR A 48 5.98 -0.38 -10.30
CA THR A 48 6.55 0.72 -9.51
C THR A 48 6.67 0.32 -8.04
N VAL A 49 5.61 -0.23 -7.45
CA VAL A 49 5.63 -0.69 -6.06
C VAL A 49 6.54 -1.90 -5.86
N GLU A 50 6.63 -2.79 -6.84
CA GLU A 50 7.57 -3.92 -6.82
C GLU A 50 9.04 -3.46 -6.88
N MET A 51 9.34 -2.43 -7.69
CA MET A 51 10.67 -1.83 -7.70
C MET A 51 11.00 -1.14 -6.38
N LEU A 52 10.06 -0.39 -5.79
CA LEU A 52 10.23 0.19 -4.46
C LEU A 52 10.55 -0.89 -3.43
N ALA A 53 9.74 -1.95 -3.38
CA ALA A 53 9.94 -3.09 -2.48
C ALA A 53 11.30 -3.77 -2.68
N LYS A 54 11.75 -3.92 -3.93
CA LYS A 54 13.04 -4.55 -4.25
C LYS A 54 14.26 -3.76 -3.76
N TYR A 55 14.16 -2.43 -3.67
CA TYR A 55 15.33 -1.56 -3.45
C TYR A 55 15.30 -0.75 -2.15
N ALA A 56 14.17 -0.71 -1.44
CA ALA A 56 14.02 0.09 -0.23
C ALA A 56 14.63 -0.54 1.04
N ASP A 57 14.82 -1.86 1.09
CA ASP A 57 15.35 -2.57 2.28
C ASP A 57 14.52 -2.38 3.58
N VAL A 58 13.31 -1.82 3.45
CA VAL A 58 12.28 -1.69 4.50
C VAL A 58 10.94 -2.17 3.95
N PRO A 59 9.95 -2.53 4.80
CA PRO A 59 8.63 -2.92 4.34
C PRO A 59 7.99 -1.89 3.41
N VAL A 60 7.48 -2.37 2.27
CA VAL A 60 6.75 -1.54 1.29
C VAL A 60 5.32 -2.07 1.16
N TRP A 61 4.34 -1.19 1.40
CA TRP A 61 2.91 -1.52 1.31
C TRP A 61 2.26 -0.89 0.08
N ASN A 62 1.56 -1.70 -0.70
CA ASN A 62 0.74 -1.22 -1.81
C ASN A 62 -0.60 -0.66 -1.28
N GLY A 63 -0.74 0.66 -1.32
CA GLY A 63 -1.96 1.36 -0.97
C GLY A 63 -3.00 1.45 -2.09
N LEU A 64 -2.59 1.35 -3.36
CA LEU A 64 -3.41 1.20 -4.58
C LEU A 64 -2.49 1.32 -5.82
N THR A 65 -2.63 0.37 -6.74
CA THR A 65 -2.10 0.39 -8.11
C THR A 65 -3.22 0.20 -9.13
N ASP A 66 -2.92 0.32 -10.43
CA ASP A 66 -3.90 0.06 -11.49
C ASP A 66 -4.37 -1.41 -11.47
N GLU A 67 -3.51 -2.32 -11.02
CA GLU A 67 -3.74 -3.75 -11.02
C GLU A 67 -4.34 -4.25 -9.69
N PHE A 68 -3.96 -3.67 -8.55
CA PHE A 68 -4.32 -4.21 -7.24
C PHE A 68 -4.61 -3.15 -6.17
N HIS A 69 -5.61 -3.44 -5.33
CA HIS A 69 -5.88 -2.71 -4.10
C HIS A 69 -6.00 -3.67 -2.89
N PRO A 70 -4.89 -4.26 -2.43
CA PRO A 70 -4.93 -5.34 -1.43
C PRO A 70 -5.50 -4.91 -0.08
N THR A 71 -5.26 -3.66 0.33
CA THR A 71 -5.79 -3.13 1.60
C THR A 71 -7.30 -2.99 1.60
N GLN A 72 -7.91 -2.66 0.44
CA GLN A 72 -9.37 -2.58 0.31
C GLN A 72 -9.99 -3.96 0.45
N LEU A 73 -9.42 -4.98 -0.21
CA LEU A 73 -9.91 -6.35 -0.11
C LEU A 73 -9.88 -6.85 1.35
N LEU A 74 -8.83 -6.55 2.10
CA LEU A 74 -8.77 -6.90 3.53
C LEU A 74 -9.87 -6.20 4.34
N ALA A 75 -10.13 -4.93 4.06
CA ALA A 75 -11.21 -4.18 4.72
C ALA A 75 -12.60 -4.76 4.36
N ASP A 76 -12.81 -5.13 3.10
CA ASP A 76 -14.06 -5.74 2.63
C ASP A 76 -14.29 -7.11 3.29
N LEU A 77 -13.25 -7.95 3.36
CA LEU A 77 -13.31 -9.27 4.00
C LEU A 77 -13.56 -9.18 5.50
N LEU A 78 -12.95 -8.19 6.19
CA LEU A 78 -13.25 -7.92 7.60
C LEU A 78 -14.72 -7.53 7.76
N THR A 79 -15.20 -6.58 6.96
CA THR A 79 -16.58 -6.11 7.00
C THR A 79 -17.57 -7.25 6.76
N ILE A 80 -17.30 -8.13 5.78
CA ILE A 80 -18.09 -9.33 5.52
C ILE A 80 -18.11 -10.24 6.75
N THR A 81 -16.96 -10.46 7.38
CA THR A 81 -16.85 -11.32 8.57
C THR A 81 -17.63 -10.76 9.76
N GLU A 82 -17.70 -9.43 9.90
CA GLU A 82 -18.47 -8.77 10.97
C GLU A 82 -19.99 -8.82 10.73
N HIS A 83 -20.43 -8.87 9.47
CA HIS A 83 -21.84 -8.77 9.10
C HIS A 83 -22.48 -10.10 8.66
N GLN A 84 -21.68 -11.14 8.45
CA GLN A 84 -22.15 -12.48 8.10
C GLN A 84 -21.91 -13.44 9.25
N THR A 85 -22.87 -14.32 9.50
CA THR A 85 -22.74 -15.37 10.53
C THR A 85 -22.02 -16.62 10.01
N LYS A 86 -21.92 -16.76 8.69
CA LYS A 86 -21.24 -17.88 8.03
C LYS A 86 -19.74 -17.64 7.96
N PRO A 87 -18.90 -18.68 8.05
CA PRO A 87 -17.47 -18.53 7.79
C PRO A 87 -17.23 -18.04 6.36
N LEU A 88 -16.11 -17.34 6.12
CA LEU A 88 -15.78 -16.80 4.79
C LEU A 88 -15.80 -17.86 3.68
N SER A 89 -15.48 -19.12 3.99
CA SER A 89 -15.54 -20.25 3.05
C SER A 89 -16.95 -20.57 2.54
N GLU A 90 -17.99 -20.13 3.24
CA GLU A 90 -19.41 -20.37 2.93
C GLU A 90 -20.16 -19.07 2.58
N THR A 91 -19.47 -17.93 2.65
CA THR A 91 -20.04 -16.65 2.27
C THR A 91 -19.92 -16.44 0.77
N ILE A 92 -21.07 -16.21 0.15
CA ILE A 92 -21.16 -15.85 -1.27
C ILE A 92 -21.30 -14.34 -1.35
N PHE A 93 -20.37 -13.68 -2.03
CA PHE A 93 -20.42 -12.26 -2.33
C PHE A 93 -20.22 -12.05 -3.83
N CYS A 94 -20.86 -11.02 -4.37
CA CYS A 94 -20.75 -10.65 -5.77
C CYS A 94 -19.87 -9.39 -5.87
N LEU A 95 -18.83 -9.45 -6.69
CA LEU A 95 -18.04 -8.28 -7.08
C LEU A 95 -18.47 -7.90 -8.49
N SER A 96 -19.19 -6.79 -8.62
CA SER A 96 -19.43 -6.14 -9.90
C SER A 96 -18.40 -5.02 -10.08
N TRP A 97 -17.69 -5.04 -11.20
CA TRP A 97 -16.80 -3.96 -11.64
C TRP A 97 -17.54 -2.97 -12.53
#